data_AF-A0A251XJL3-F1
#
_entry.id   AF-A0A251XJL3-F1
#
_cell.length_a   1.000
_cell.length_b   1.000
_cell.length_c   1.000
_cell.angle_alpha   90.00
_cell.angle_beta   90.00
_cell.angle_gamma   90.00
#
_symmetry.space_group_name_H-M   'P 1'
#
loop_
_entity.id
_entity.type
_entity.pdbx_description
1 polymer ?
#
loop_
_entity_poly.entity_id
_entity_poly.type
_entity_poly.pdbx_seq_one_letter_code
_entity_poly.pdbx_strand_id
1 'polypeptide(L)'
;MQATEAVSLSISAATQEEVDRYWDAFADGGTEGRCGWVRDRWGFWWQVVPEAMATTIGGPDPAGAARAMAAMMGMGRLVVAELQAAYDGR
;
A
#
# COMPACT_ATOMS: atom_id res chain seq x y z
N MET A 1 8.31 -4.27 -26.04
CA MET A 1 7.26 -3.38 -25.51
C MET A 1 7.48 -3.30 -24.01
N GLN A 2 8.05 -2.20 -23.52
CA GLN A 2 8.21 -1.97 -22.08
C GLN A 2 6.81 -1.74 -21.52
N ALA A 3 6.38 -2.55 -20.55
CA ALA A 3 5.17 -2.23 -19.80
C ALA A 3 5.43 -0.92 -19.04
N THR A 4 4.73 0.13 -19.43
CA THR A 4 4.74 1.41 -18.71
C THR A 4 3.91 1.27 -17.43
N GLU A 5 3.98 2.25 -16.52
CA GLU A 5 3.07 2.37 -15.36
C GLU A 5 1.58 2.47 -15.74
N ALA A 6 1.24 2.47 -17.04
CA ALA A 6 -0.11 2.61 -17.56
C ALA A 6 -1.07 1.48 -17.17
N VAL A 7 -0.56 0.33 -16.72
CA VAL A 7 -1.37 -0.76 -16.18
C VAL A 7 -0.75 -1.20 -14.85
N SER A 8 -1.51 -1.02 -13.77
CA SER A 8 -1.21 -1.58 -12.46
C SER A 8 -2.33 -2.49 -12.00
N LEU A 9 -1.97 -3.56 -11.31
CA LEU A 9 -2.90 -4.51 -10.71
C LEU A 9 -3.03 -4.18 -9.24
N SER A 10 -4.25 -3.89 -8.77
CA SER A 10 -4.51 -3.67 -7.36
C SER A 10 -4.95 -4.97 -6.70
N ILE A 11 -4.36 -5.30 -5.56
CA ILE A 11 -4.77 -6.42 -4.72
C ILE A 11 -5.17 -5.90 -3.34
N SER A 12 -6.39 -6.25 -2.93
CA SER A 12 -6.88 -5.97 -1.58
C SER A 12 -6.31 -7.00 -0.61
N ALA A 13 -5.76 -6.53 0.50
CA ALA A 13 -5.28 -7.37 1.60
C ALA A 13 -6.08 -7.06 2.88
N ALA A 14 -6.69 -8.07 3.47
CA ALA A 14 -7.53 -7.91 4.67
C ALA A 14 -6.68 -7.79 5.94
N THR A 15 -5.50 -8.40 5.96
CA THR A 15 -4.60 -8.40 7.13
C THR A 15 -3.19 -7.93 6.79
N GLN A 16 -2.43 -7.53 7.81
CA GLN A 16 -1.01 -7.20 7.65
C GLN A 16 -0.21 -8.40 7.09
N GLU A 17 -0.54 -9.62 7.52
CA GLU A 17 0.13 -10.84 7.06
C GLU A 17 -0.07 -11.07 5.56
N GLU A 18 -1.25 -10.74 5.03
CA GLU A 18 -1.49 -10.78 3.59
C GLU A 18 -0.71 -9.69 2.85
N VAL A 19 -0.64 -8.48 3.41
CA VAL A 19 0.19 -7.40 2.85
C VAL A 19 1.64 -7.84 2.75
N ASP A 20 2.20 -8.38 3.83
CA ASP A 20 3.58 -8.86 3.88
C ASP A 20 3.80 -10.01 2.91
N ARG A 21 2.89 -10.99 2.87
CA ARG A 21 2.96 -12.12 1.96
C ARG A 21 3.00 -11.68 0.49
N TYR A 22 2.09 -10.79 0.08
CA TYR A 22 2.04 -10.32 -1.29
C TYR A 22 3.24 -9.44 -1.62
N TRP A 23 3.61 -8.54 -0.71
CA TRP A 23 4.76 -7.68 -0.87
C TRP A 23 6.04 -8.50 -1.04
N ASP A 24 6.32 -9.45 -0.15
CA ASP A 24 7.51 -10.29 -0.20
C ASP A 24 7.53 -11.13 -1.49
N ALA A 25 6.38 -11.65 -1.92
CA ALA A 25 6.28 -12.42 -3.15
C ALA A 25 6.57 -11.59 -4.41
N PHE A 26 6.20 -10.30 -4.43
CA PHE A 26 6.46 -9.41 -5.56
C PHE A 26 7.86 -8.78 -5.49
N ALA A 27 8.37 -8.50 -4.29
CA ALA A 27 9.71 -7.95 -4.08
C ALA A 27 10.81 -9.00 -4.38
N ASP A 28 10.50 -10.29 -4.27
CA ASP A 28 11.43 -11.38 -4.64
C ASP A 28 11.76 -11.35 -6.15
N GLY A 29 12.95 -10.83 -6.46
CA GLY A 29 13.41 -10.58 -7.83
C GLY A 29 12.75 -9.37 -8.50
N GLY A 30 12.00 -8.57 -7.73
CA GLY A 30 11.30 -7.37 -8.17
C GLY A 30 11.98 -6.06 -7.75
N THR A 31 11.21 -4.98 -7.69
CA THR A 31 11.65 -3.65 -7.21
C THR A 31 10.57 -3.06 -6.32
N GLU A 32 10.94 -2.75 -5.08
CA GLU A 32 10.08 -2.04 -4.14
C GLU A 32 9.85 -0.59 -4.61
N GLY A 33 8.59 -0.18 -4.60
CA GLY A 33 8.15 1.17 -4.91
C GLY A 33 7.65 1.92 -3.66
N ARG A 34 6.91 3.00 -3.90
CA ARG A 34 6.36 3.87 -2.84
C ARG A 34 4.85 3.67 -2.71
N CYS A 35 4.30 3.94 -1.53
CA CYS A 35 2.86 3.97 -1.28
C CYS A 35 2.13 2.66 -1.64
N GLY A 36 2.72 1.50 -1.33
CA GLY A 36 2.12 0.20 -1.64
C GLY A 36 2.42 -0.32 -3.05
N TRP A 37 3.22 0.39 -3.85
CA TRP A 37 3.62 -0.06 -5.17
C TRP A 37 4.82 -0.99 -5.09
N VAL A 38 4.75 -2.10 -5.82
CA VAL A 38 5.86 -3.04 -5.98
C VAL A 38 5.85 -3.55 -7.41
N ARG A 39 7.03 -3.62 -8.02
CA ARG A 39 7.21 -4.18 -9.35
C ARG A 39 7.68 -5.62 -9.21
N ASP A 40 6.99 -6.57 -9.84
CA ASP A 40 7.43 -7.97 -9.82
C ASP A 40 8.62 -8.24 -10.76
N ARG A 41 9.19 -9.44 -10.66
CA ARG A 41 10.31 -9.90 -11.51
C ARG A 41 10.00 -9.94 -13.01
N TRP A 42 8.73 -9.94 -13.39
CA TRP A 42 8.29 -9.94 -14.79
C TRP A 42 8.06 -8.51 -15.32
N GLY A 43 8.19 -7.52 -14.45
CA GLY A 43 8.12 -6.12 -14.77
C GLY A 43 6.72 -5.51 -14.66
N PHE A 44 5.75 -6.20 -14.07
CA PHE A 44 4.40 -5.68 -13.81
C PHE A 44 4.34 -4.91 -12.49
N TRP A 45 3.54 -3.85 -12.48
CA TRP A 45 3.28 -3.05 -11.29
C TRP A 45 2.08 -3.57 -10.52
N TRP A 46 2.27 -3.80 -9.24
CA TRP A 46 1.26 -4.20 -8.27
C TRP A 46 1.09 -3.13 -7.22
N GLN A 47 -0.16 -2.88 -6.82
CA GLN A 47 -0.52 -2.09 -5.66
C GLN A 47 -1.09 -3.03 -4.61
N VAL A 48 -0.36 -3.22 -3.51
CA VAL A 48 -0.83 -3.99 -2.36
C VAL A 48 -1.57 -3.02 -1.44
N VAL A 49 -2.90 -3.06 -1.45
CA VAL A 49 -3.77 -2.09 -0.79
C VAL A 49 -4.46 -2.78 0.40
N PRO A 50 -4.13 -2.42 1.64
CA PRO A 50 -4.86 -2.92 2.79
C PRO A 50 -6.31 -2.43 2.80
N GLU A 51 -7.26 -3.28 3.15
CA GLU A 51 -8.68 -2.91 3.26
C GLU A 51 -8.92 -1.77 4.26
N ALA A 52 -8.09 -1.69 5.30
CA ALA A 52 -8.09 -0.60 6.29
C ALA A 52 -7.85 0.80 5.66
N MET A 53 -7.29 0.90 4.45
CA MET A 53 -7.19 2.18 3.75
C MET A 53 -8.56 2.79 3.44
N ALA A 54 -9.58 1.96 3.21
CA ALA A 54 -10.93 2.44 2.92
C ALA A 54 -11.54 3.17 4.13
N THR A 55 -11.24 2.73 5.35
CA THR A 55 -11.76 3.34 6.59
C THR A 55 -10.83 4.40 7.18
N THR A 56 -9.57 4.47 6.74
CA THR A 56 -8.61 5.50 7.19
C THR A 56 -8.54 6.65 6.20
N ILE A 57 -7.91 6.46 5.03
CA ILE A 57 -7.78 7.51 4.00
C ILE A 57 -9.14 7.84 3.38
N GLY A 58 -10.01 6.83 3.19
CA GLY A 58 -11.41 7.03 2.78
C GLY A 58 -12.38 7.27 3.94
N GLY A 59 -11.86 7.42 5.17
CA GLY A 59 -12.67 7.53 6.39
C GLY A 59 -13.45 8.84 6.52
N PRO A 60 -14.42 8.91 7.43
CA PRO A 60 -15.29 10.07 7.61
C PRO A 60 -14.63 11.28 8.30
N ASP A 61 -13.55 11.08 9.08
CA ASP A 61 -12.73 12.16 9.65
C ASP A 61 -11.71 12.69 8.61
N PRO A 62 -11.88 13.91 8.07
CA PRO A 62 -10.95 14.47 7.09
C PRO A 62 -9.56 14.76 7.69
N ALA A 63 -9.48 15.08 8.98
CA ALA A 63 -8.20 15.36 9.65
C ALA A 63 -7.43 14.05 9.89
N GLY A 64 -8.12 12.99 10.31
CA GLY A 64 -7.58 11.64 10.39
C GLY A 64 -7.12 11.12 9.03
N ALA A 65 -7.95 11.29 7.98
CA ALA A 65 -7.60 10.90 6.63
C ALA A 65 -6.32 11.62 6.14
N ALA A 66 -6.17 12.91 6.42
CA ALA A 66 -4.96 13.66 6.07
C ALA A 66 -3.71 13.14 6.80
N ARG A 67 -3.82 12.77 8.08
CA ARG A 67 -2.72 12.16 8.85
C ARG A 67 -2.33 10.79 8.30
N ALA A 68 -3.32 9.93 8.03
CA ALA A 68 -3.10 8.62 7.43
C ALA A 68 -2.45 8.73 6.03
N MET A 69 -2.89 9.70 5.22
CA MET A 69 -2.31 9.96 3.90
C MET A 69 -0.86 10.46 4.01
N ALA A 70 -0.56 11.33 4.98
CA ALA A 70 0.81 11.77 5.25
C ALA A 70 1.73 10.62 5.68
N ALA A 71 1.24 9.71 6.54
CA ALA A 71 1.97 8.50 6.93
C ALA A 71 2.24 7.59 5.71
N MET A 72 1.21 7.34 4.90
CA MET A 72 1.30 6.53 3.67
C MET A 72 2.40 7.04 2.71
N MET A 73 2.57 8.36 2.56
CA MET A 73 3.58 8.92 1.65
C MET A 73 5.04 8.63 2.06
N GLY A 74 5.25 8.35 3.35
CA GLY A 74 6.54 7.92 3.90
C GLY A 74 6.77 6.41 3.81
N MET A 75 5.74 5.64 3.46
CA MET A 75 5.79 4.19 3.42
C MET A 75 6.13 3.68 2.01
N GLY A 76 7.03 2.70 1.94
CA GLY A 76 7.14 1.81 0.78
C GLY A 76 6.06 0.74 0.89
N ARG A 77 6.30 -0.21 1.80
CA ARG A 77 5.34 -1.21 2.25
C ARG A 77 4.33 -0.58 3.20
N LEU A 78 3.04 -0.84 2.96
CA LEU A 78 1.97 -0.31 3.80
C LEU A 78 1.86 -1.11 5.11
N VAL A 79 1.82 -0.40 6.22
CA VAL A 79 1.65 -0.99 7.56
C VAL A 79 0.28 -0.57 8.10
N VAL A 80 -0.64 -1.53 8.23
CA VAL A 80 -2.03 -1.30 8.65
C VAL A 80 -2.10 -0.63 10.02
N ALA A 81 -1.29 -1.09 10.96
CA ALA A 81 -1.26 -0.55 12.32
C ALA A 81 -0.81 0.93 12.34
N GLU A 82 0.19 1.29 11.55
CA GLU A 82 0.68 2.67 11.46
C GLU A 82 -0.32 3.58 10.75
N LEU A 83 -0.98 3.10 9.68
CA LEU A 83 -2.06 3.83 9.02
C LEU A 83 -3.21 4.12 9.98
N GLN A 84 -3.60 3.13 10.79
CA GLN A 84 -4.66 3.30 11.79
C GLN A 84 -4.22 4.22 12.93
N ALA A 85 -2.99 4.10 13.42
CA ALA A 85 -2.44 4.97 14.46
C ALA A 85 -2.39 6.44 13.98
N ALA A 86 -1.90 6.67 12.76
CA ALA A 86 -1.89 7.99 12.15
C ALA A 86 -3.30 8.55 11.99
N TYR A 87 -4.26 7.74 11.53
CA TYR A 87 -5.66 8.12 11.45
C TYR A 87 -6.22 8.52 12.82
N ASP A 88 -5.96 7.72 13.86
CA ASP A 88 -6.42 7.97 15.23
C ASP A 88 -5.66 9.12 15.91
N GLY A 89 -4.55 9.59 15.34
CA GLY A 89 -3.69 10.64 15.89
C GLY A 89 -2.86 10.18 17.10
N ARG A 90 -2.45 8.91 17.12
CA ARG A 90 -1.65 8.30 18.19
C ARG A 90 -0.19 8.12 17.79
#